data_AF-D1Q0N6-F1
#
_entry.id   AF-D1Q0N6-F1
#
_cell.length_a   1.000
_cell.length_b   1.000
_cell.length_c   1.000
_cell.angle_alpha   90.00
_cell.angle_beta   90.00
_cell.angle_gamma   90.00
#
_symmetry.space_group_name_H-M   'P 1'
#
loop_
_entity.id
_entity.type
_entity.pdbx_description
1 polymer ?
#
loop_
_entity_poly.entity_id
_entity_poly.type
_entity_poly.pdbx_seq_one_letter_code
_entity_poly.pdbx_strand_id
1 'polypeptide(L)' 'MKLYSHDEMLNRVLGSKNTPARNAYEQKTNRFLKKIKDAH' A
#
# COMPACT_ATOMS: atom_id res chain seq x y z
N MET A 1 -9.22 -20.95 0.40
CA MET A 1 -8.69 -19.76 -0.29
C MET A 1 -7.24 -19.57 0.11
N LYS A 2 -6.33 -19.25 -0.83
CA LYS A 2 -4.96 -18.85 -0.44
C LYS A 2 -5.04 -17.45 0.18
N LEU A 3 -4.58 -17.31 1.41
CA LEU A 3 -4.38 -16.00 2.03
C LEU A 3 -3.10 -15.43 1.43
N TYR A 4 -3.25 -14.41 0.59
CA TYR A 4 -2.11 -13.67 0.08
C TYR A 4 -1.60 -12.73 1.16
N SER A 5 -0.29 -12.63 1.27
CA SER A 5 0.35 -11.57 2.02
C SER A 5 -0.07 -10.22 1.42
N HIS A 6 -0.10 -9.17 2.25
CA HIS A 6 -0.43 -7.82 1.77
C HIS A 6 0.43 -7.41 0.57
N ASP A 7 1.73 -7.73 0.63
CA ASP A 7 2.67 -7.47 -0.46
C ASP A 7 2.38 -8.29 -1.72
N GLU A 8 1.97 -9.55 -1.59
CA GLU A 8 1.62 -10.40 -2.74
C GLU A 8 0.35 -9.92 -3.43
N MET A 9 -0.65 -9.48 -2.65
CA MET A 9 -1.86 -8.89 -3.19
C MET A 9 -1.53 -7.61 -3.95
N LEU A 10 -0.71 -6.74 -3.36
CA LEU A 10 -0.35 -5.49 -4.00
C LEU A 10 0.54 -5.69 -5.23
N ASN A 11 1.44 -6.68 -5.22
CA ASN A 11 2.21 -7.06 -6.40
C ASN A 11 1.30 -7.53 -7.55
N ARG A 12 0.18 -8.19 -7.26
CA ARG A 12 -0.82 -8.58 -8.26
C ARG A 12 -1.63 -7.41 -8.81
N VAL A 13 -1.97 -6.43 -7.97
CA VAL A 13 -2.90 -5.34 -8.35
C VAL A 13 -2.16 -4.13 -8.91
N LEU A 14 -1.02 -3.78 -8.33
CA LEU A 14 -0.27 -2.55 -8.61
C LEU A 14 1.09 -2.82 -9.27
N GLY A 15 1.44 -4.10 -9.45
CA GLY A 15 2.75 -4.54 -9.91
C GLY A 15 3.80 -4.52 -8.80
N SER A 16 5.04 -4.84 -9.18
CA SER A 16 6.17 -4.96 -8.25
C SER A 16 6.44 -3.66 -7.47
N LYS A 17 7.17 -3.81 -6.35
CA LYS A 17 7.77 -2.65 -5.66
C LYS A 17 8.57 -1.77 -6.61
N ASN A 18 8.57 -0.46 -6.33
CA ASN A 18 9.24 0.59 -7.10
C ASN A 18 8.60 0.96 -8.45
N THR A 19 7.43 0.42 -8.81
CA THR A 19 6.67 0.99 -9.93
C THR A 19 6.03 2.33 -9.51
N PRO A 20 5.82 3.26 -10.46
CA PRO A 20 5.16 4.53 -10.15
C PRO A 20 3.79 4.35 -9.46
N ALA A 21 3.00 3.36 -9.91
CA ALA A 21 1.69 3.05 -9.34
C ALA A 21 1.79 2.53 -7.89
N ARG A 22 2.73 1.62 -7.61
CA ARG A 22 2.97 1.09 -6.25
C ARG A 22 3.41 2.20 -5.31
N ASN A 23 4.35 3.04 -5.73
CA ASN A 23 4.88 4.14 -4.92
C ASN A 23 3.80 5.18 -4.60
N ALA A 24 2.96 5.55 -5.57
CA ALA A 24 1.86 6.49 -5.36
C ALA A 24 0.83 5.95 -4.35
N TYR A 25 0.49 4.66 -4.44
CA TYR A 25 -0.41 4.00 -3.49
C TYR A 25 0.16 4.00 -2.06
N GLU A 26 1.43 3.63 -1.90
CA GLU A 26 2.08 3.57 -0.59
C GLU A 26 2.20 4.96 0.05
N GLN A 27 2.56 5.98 -0.74
CA GLN A 27 2.59 7.36 -0.24
C GLN A 27 1.21 7.85 0.22
N LYS A 28 0.16 7.57 -0.55
CA LYS A 28 -1.22 7.96 -0.18
C LYS A 28 -1.67 7.27 1.09
N THR A 29 -1.41 5.97 1.20
CA THR A 29 -1.74 5.15 2.37
C THR A 29 -0.99 5.63 3.61
N ASN A 30 0.32 5.86 3.50
CA ASN A 30 1.14 6.38 4.60
C ASN A 30 0.65 7.75 5.08
N ARG A 31 0.28 8.65 4.14
CA ARG A 31 -0.30 9.96 4.49
C ARG A 31 -1.63 9.82 5.23
N PHE A 32 -2.49 8.89 4.81
CA PHE A 32 -3.76 8.61 5.47
C PHE A 32 -3.56 8.08 6.89
N LEU A 33 -2.69 7.08 7.07
CA LEU A 33 -2.37 6.51 8.38
C LEU A 33 -1.75 7.55 9.32
N LYS A 34 -0.87 8.41 8.81
CA LYS A 34 -0.30 9.51 9.59
C LYS A 34 -1.39 10.48 10.09
N LYS A 35 -2.34 10.85 9.24
CA LYS A 35 -3.48 11.70 9.65
C LYS A 35 -4.32 11.07 10.74
N ILE A 36 -4.58 9.77 10.68
CA ILE A 36 -5.32 9.06 11.73
C ILE A 36 -4.53 9.07 13.03
N LYS A 37 -3.22 8.82 12.95
CA LYS A 37 -2.34 8.83 14.12
C LYS A 37 -2.29 10.22 14.78
N ASP A 38 -2.20 11.28 13.99
CA ASP A 38 -2.12 12.65 14.50
C ASP A 38 -3.47 13.19 15.02
N ALA A 39 -4.58 12.53 14.68
CA ALA A 39 -5.93 12.88 15.12
C ALA A 39 -6.35 12.19 16.43
N HIS A 40 -5.52 11.28 16.96
CA HIS A 40 -5.74 10.56 18.22
C HIS A 40 -4.73 10.98 19.28
#